data_AF-A0A286DRA6-F1
#
_entry.id   AF-A0A286DRA6-F1
#
_cell.length_a   1.000
_cell.length_b   1.000
_cell.length_c   1.000
_cell.angle_alpha   90.00
_cell.angle_beta   90.00
_cell.angle_gamma   90.00
#
_symmetry.space_group_name_H-M   'P 1'
#
loop_
_entity.id
_entity.type
_entity.pdbx_description
1 polymer ?
#
loop_
_entity_poly.entity_id
_entity_poly.type
_entity_poly.pdbx_seq_one_letter_code
_entity_poly.pdbx_strand_id
1 'polypeptide(L)'
;MNTQNVNTAASESSETWVKTPESVYFTRKIAALADLARLEGEMMAFFALERLGIGGEDLREDVPMIAQDRIEMLAAMGAISSPAVYELVCAADELITELDPTLYPIVLPTQEEYKAASASRKAQCLTQIQETMKPFSVEMWGEKVYPDEFSLDKTYWTDSSIHLGRAWTVAQALELAKAAWLKDEWNSREEGVDYFDENFGRDTGPISFRPIRIVISDEKNKTVLTGDPADLSWHADITGPEEKARIRAAQDEMLKKARAESYWCNYETARQLRSKVKDMSRTIVDEAWQEHPEVIAAIAAFIHPAPV
;
A
#
# COMPACT_ATOMS: atom_id res chain seq x y z
N MET A 1 -53.51 -26.09 -38.26
CA MET A 1 -52.45 -26.57 -37.34
C MET A 1 -51.34 -25.55 -37.37
N ASN A 2 -51.24 -24.72 -36.34
CA ASN A 2 -50.20 -23.70 -36.18
C ASN A 2 -48.97 -24.37 -35.53
N THR A 3 -47.83 -24.36 -36.21
CA THR A 3 -46.54 -24.70 -35.61
C THR A 3 -45.84 -23.39 -35.23
N GLN A 4 -45.86 -23.07 -33.94
CA GLN A 4 -45.13 -21.94 -33.36
C GLN A 4 -43.62 -22.18 -33.52
N ASN A 5 -42.97 -21.23 -34.18
CA ASN A 5 -41.51 -21.13 -34.24
C ASN A 5 -41.05 -20.45 -32.95
N VAL A 6 -40.51 -21.23 -32.02
CA VAL A 6 -39.94 -20.71 -30.77
C VAL A 6 -38.57 -20.13 -31.08
N ASN A 7 -38.48 -18.80 -31.17
CA ASN A 7 -37.21 -18.09 -31.14
C ASN A 7 -36.59 -18.28 -29.75
N THR A 8 -35.61 -19.17 -29.65
CA THR A 8 -34.73 -19.25 -28.48
C THR A 8 -33.83 -18.02 -28.48
N ALA A 9 -34.17 -17.05 -27.63
CA ALA A 9 -33.28 -15.93 -27.31
C ALA A 9 -31.98 -16.51 -26.74
N ALA A 10 -30.86 -16.22 -27.40
CA ALA A 10 -29.54 -16.44 -26.83
C ALA A 10 -29.46 -15.62 -25.54
N SER A 11 -29.37 -16.32 -24.41
CA SER A 11 -29.06 -15.72 -23.12
C SER A 11 -27.72 -15.01 -23.24
N GLU A 12 -27.72 -13.68 -23.21
CA GLU A 12 -26.52 -12.89 -22.99
C GLU A 12 -25.92 -13.34 -21.66
N SER A 13 -24.84 -14.12 -21.77
CA SER A 13 -23.97 -14.46 -20.66
C SER A 13 -23.41 -13.15 -20.14
N SER A 14 -23.81 -12.77 -18.93
CA SER A 14 -23.17 -11.70 -18.17
C SER A 14 -21.74 -12.11 -17.86
N GLU A 15 -20.82 -11.81 -18.79
CA GLU A 15 -19.38 -11.86 -18.54
C GLU A 15 -19.10 -10.97 -17.33
N THR A 16 -18.90 -11.61 -16.19
CA THR A 16 -18.29 -10.99 -15.03
C THR A 16 -16.87 -10.69 -15.46
N TRP A 17 -16.61 -9.45 -15.87
CA TRP A 17 -15.30 -8.97 -16.28
C TRP A 17 -14.30 -9.32 -15.18
N VAL A 18 -13.52 -10.38 -15.39
CA VAL A 18 -12.40 -10.73 -14.53
C VAL A 18 -11.41 -9.59 -14.67
N LYS A 19 -11.16 -8.85 -13.59
CA LYS A 19 -10.14 -7.80 -13.58
C LYS A 19 -8.80 -8.48 -13.88
N THR A 20 -8.18 -8.17 -15.00
CA THR A 20 -6.81 -8.57 -15.32
C THR A 20 -5.86 -7.41 -15.04
N PRO A 21 -4.55 -7.65 -14.84
CA PRO A 21 -3.58 -6.56 -14.70
C PRO A 21 -3.64 -5.57 -15.88
N GLU A 22 -3.82 -6.09 -17.10
CA GLU A 22 -4.00 -5.29 -18.31
C GLU A 22 -5.27 -4.45 -18.27
N SER A 23 -6.41 -5.03 -17.87
CA SER A 23 -7.66 -4.27 -17.81
C SER A 23 -7.55 -3.12 -16.80
N VAL A 24 -6.95 -3.37 -15.63
CA VAL A 24 -6.71 -2.34 -14.60
C VAL A 24 -5.73 -1.28 -15.11
N TYR A 25 -4.65 -1.68 -15.78
CA TYR A 25 -3.70 -0.76 -16.41
C TYR A 25 -4.39 0.15 -17.42
N PHE A 26 -5.21 -0.41 -18.33
CA PHE A 26 -5.92 0.38 -19.33
C PHE A 26 -6.94 1.33 -18.70
N THR A 27 -7.71 0.87 -17.70
CA THR A 27 -8.64 1.75 -16.97
C THR A 27 -7.91 2.91 -16.30
N ARG A 28 -6.80 2.65 -15.59
CA ARG A 28 -5.98 3.70 -14.96
C ARG A 28 -5.40 4.68 -15.98
N LYS A 29 -4.88 4.16 -17.10
CA LYS A 29 -4.33 4.99 -18.19
C LYS A 29 -5.40 5.90 -18.79
N ILE A 30 -6.58 5.37 -19.11
CA ILE A 30 -7.68 6.14 -19.72
C ILE A 30 -8.17 7.21 -18.74
N ALA A 31 -8.35 6.87 -17.46
CA ALA A 31 -8.76 7.82 -16.44
C ALA A 31 -7.73 8.96 -16.28
N ALA A 32 -6.43 8.63 -16.20
CA ALA A 32 -5.39 9.65 -16.07
C ALA A 32 -5.30 10.57 -17.30
N LEU A 33 -5.46 10.04 -18.52
CA LEU A 33 -5.48 10.85 -19.74
C LEU A 33 -6.72 11.76 -19.81
N ALA A 34 -7.90 11.24 -19.45
CA ALA A 34 -9.13 12.02 -19.43
C ALA A 34 -9.08 13.13 -18.38
N ASP A 35 -8.54 12.84 -17.19
CA ASP A 35 -8.32 13.83 -16.13
C ASP A 35 -7.35 14.91 -16.60
N LEU A 36 -6.21 14.53 -17.22
CA LEU A 36 -5.22 15.50 -17.69
C LEU A 36 -5.79 16.41 -18.78
N ALA A 37 -6.52 15.87 -19.76
CA ALA A 37 -7.17 16.66 -20.79
C ALA A 37 -8.24 17.62 -20.23
N ARG A 38 -8.96 17.20 -19.18
CA ARG A 38 -9.89 18.09 -18.47
C ARG A 38 -9.15 19.24 -17.78
N LEU A 39 -8.06 18.94 -17.06
CA LEU A 39 -7.27 19.94 -16.34
C LEU A 39 -6.58 20.92 -17.29
N GLU A 40 -6.03 20.45 -18.41
CA GLU A 40 -5.53 21.29 -19.50
C GLU A 40 -6.62 22.26 -19.97
N GLY A 41 -7.81 21.76 -20.28
CA GLY A 41 -8.94 22.60 -20.72
C GLY A 41 -9.37 23.64 -19.67
N GLU A 42 -9.34 23.29 -18.38
CA GLU A 42 -9.61 24.23 -17.28
C GLU A 42 -8.57 25.35 -17.20
N MET A 43 -7.28 25.01 -17.29
CA MET A 43 -6.20 26.00 -17.32
C MET A 43 -6.26 26.89 -18.56
N MET A 44 -6.54 26.32 -19.74
CA MET A 44 -6.73 27.09 -20.98
C MET A 44 -7.91 28.06 -20.87
N ALA A 45 -9.02 27.62 -20.29
CA ALA A 45 -10.21 28.46 -20.09
C ALA A 45 -9.91 29.62 -19.12
N PHE A 46 -9.17 29.35 -18.03
CA PHE A 46 -8.72 30.37 -17.10
C PHE A 46 -7.89 31.45 -17.81
N PHE A 47 -6.83 31.06 -18.53
CA PHE A 47 -6.01 32.03 -19.29
C PHE A 47 -6.80 32.80 -20.33
N ALA A 48 -7.78 32.17 -20.98
CA ALA A 48 -8.63 32.86 -21.94
C ALA A 48 -9.50 33.94 -21.28
N LEU A 49 -10.06 33.65 -20.10
CA LEU A 49 -10.86 34.62 -19.33
C LEU A 49 -10.00 35.78 -18.80
N GLU A 50 -8.82 35.48 -18.25
CA GLU A 50 -7.87 36.50 -17.81
C GLU A 50 -7.49 37.45 -18.96
N ARG A 51 -7.17 36.91 -20.14
CA ARG A 51 -6.83 37.71 -21.34
C ARG A 51 -7.98 38.60 -21.81
N LEU A 52 -9.23 38.19 -21.56
CA LEU A 52 -10.43 38.98 -21.88
C LEU A 52 -10.78 40.01 -20.79
N GLY A 53 -10.05 40.05 -19.68
CA GLY A 53 -10.36 40.89 -18.53
C GLY A 53 -11.69 40.52 -17.86
N ILE A 54 -12.17 39.31 -18.08
CA ILE A 54 -13.39 38.79 -17.45
C ILE A 54 -12.95 38.15 -16.13
N GLY A 55 -13.27 38.80 -15.01
CA GLY A 55 -13.17 38.17 -13.69
C GLY A 55 -14.16 37.02 -13.61
N GLY A 56 -13.72 35.81 -13.96
CA GLY A 56 -14.43 34.55 -13.79
C GLY A 56 -13.92 33.78 -12.58
N GLU A 57 -14.64 32.72 -12.20
CA GLU A 57 -14.29 31.83 -11.07
C GLU A 57 -12.79 31.59 -10.99
N ASP A 58 -12.20 31.87 -9.82
CA ASP A 58 -10.79 31.61 -9.56
C ASP A 58 -10.51 30.14 -9.91
N LEU A 59 -9.47 29.92 -10.73
CA LEU A 59 -8.96 28.58 -10.92
C LEU A 59 -8.63 28.03 -9.53
N ARG A 60 -9.11 26.83 -9.23
CA ARG A 60 -8.75 26.20 -7.97
C ARG A 60 -7.23 26.10 -7.88
N GLU A 61 -6.67 26.55 -6.76
CA GLU A 61 -5.23 26.60 -6.51
C GLU A 61 -4.54 25.24 -6.70
N ASP A 62 -5.28 24.13 -6.56
CA ASP A 62 -4.75 22.78 -6.67
C ASP A 62 -4.74 22.21 -8.10
N VAL A 63 -5.30 22.90 -9.10
CA VAL A 63 -5.37 22.40 -10.49
C VAL A 63 -3.98 22.13 -11.09
N PRO A 64 -2.99 23.04 -11.01
CA PRO A 64 -1.65 22.79 -11.56
C PRO A 64 -0.97 21.59 -10.89
N MET A 65 -1.08 21.48 -9.56
CA MET A 65 -0.53 20.37 -8.79
C MET A 65 -1.15 19.02 -9.21
N ILE A 66 -2.48 18.97 -9.34
CA ILE A 66 -3.17 17.74 -9.77
C ILE A 66 -2.77 17.37 -11.21
N ALA A 67 -2.59 18.35 -12.09
CA ALA A 67 -2.16 18.11 -13.47
C ALA A 67 -0.73 17.53 -13.52
N GLN A 68 0.18 18.07 -12.71
CA GLN A 68 1.54 17.54 -12.56
C GLN A 68 1.51 16.08 -12.06
N ASP A 69 0.73 15.78 -11.01
CA ASP A 69 0.56 14.41 -10.50
C ASP A 69 0.09 13.43 -11.60
N ARG A 70 -0.78 13.90 -12.52
CA ARG A 70 -1.26 13.09 -13.65
C ARG A 70 -0.16 12.84 -14.69
N ILE A 71 0.66 13.85 -14.99
CA ILE A 71 1.83 13.69 -15.87
C ILE A 71 2.81 12.67 -15.28
N GLU A 72 3.14 12.80 -13.99
CA GLU A 72 4.03 11.88 -13.28
C GLU A 72 3.48 10.45 -13.26
N MET A 73 2.18 10.29 -12.99
CA MET A 73 1.51 8.99 -13.05
C MET A 73 1.61 8.37 -14.45
N LEU A 74 1.30 9.13 -15.51
CA LEU A 74 1.41 8.65 -16.89
C LEU A 74 2.86 8.28 -17.25
N ALA A 75 3.83 9.07 -16.80
CA ALA A 75 5.25 8.82 -17.00
C ALA A 75 5.70 7.53 -16.28
N ALA A 76 5.32 7.34 -15.02
CA ALA A 76 5.64 6.17 -14.20
C ALA A 76 5.01 4.89 -14.77
N MET A 77 3.79 4.98 -15.31
CA MET A 77 3.09 3.88 -15.97
C MET A 77 3.69 3.52 -17.34
N GLY A 78 4.57 4.35 -17.91
CA GLY A 78 5.05 4.20 -19.29
C GLY A 78 3.97 4.49 -20.33
N ALA A 79 2.96 5.29 -19.97
CA ALA A 79 1.79 5.58 -20.80
C ALA A 79 2.03 6.66 -21.86
N ILE A 80 3.06 7.51 -21.67
CA ILE A 80 3.51 8.54 -22.61
C ILE A 80 4.31 7.87 -23.74
N SER A 81 3.62 7.23 -24.67
CA SER A 81 4.25 6.38 -25.70
C SER A 81 3.90 6.76 -27.14
N SER A 82 2.99 7.72 -27.33
CA SER A 82 2.52 8.17 -28.64
C SER A 82 2.67 9.70 -28.77
N PRO A 83 2.77 10.23 -30.01
CA PRO A 83 2.83 11.68 -30.24
C PRO A 83 1.69 12.44 -29.57
N ALA A 84 0.44 12.00 -29.76
CA ALA A 84 -0.72 12.69 -29.19
C ALA A 84 -0.72 12.75 -27.65
N VAL A 85 -0.21 11.72 -26.96
CA VAL A 85 -0.10 11.75 -25.49
C VAL A 85 1.03 12.68 -25.06
N TYR A 86 2.13 12.69 -25.80
CA TYR A 86 3.25 13.59 -25.53
C TYR A 86 2.85 15.06 -25.73
N GLU A 87 2.14 15.38 -26.80
CA GLU A 87 1.61 16.72 -27.07
C GLU A 87 0.70 17.23 -25.94
N LEU A 88 -0.23 16.39 -25.47
CA LEU A 88 -1.08 16.72 -24.32
C LEU A 88 -0.27 17.01 -23.05
N VAL A 89 0.77 16.19 -22.79
CA VAL A 89 1.64 16.37 -21.61
C VAL A 89 2.41 17.69 -21.71
N CYS A 90 3.00 18.00 -22.87
CA CYS A 90 3.72 19.26 -23.06
C CYS A 90 2.78 20.47 -22.93
N ALA A 91 1.59 20.42 -23.53
CA ALA A 91 0.62 21.51 -23.44
C ALA A 91 0.18 21.76 -21.98
N ALA A 92 -0.09 20.69 -21.22
CA ALA A 92 -0.42 20.81 -19.81
C ALA A 92 0.76 21.35 -18.97
N ASP A 93 1.98 20.89 -19.22
CA ASP A 93 3.20 21.33 -18.52
C ASP A 93 3.53 22.80 -18.76
N GLU A 94 3.35 23.29 -19.98
CA GLU A 94 3.48 24.72 -20.32
C GLU A 94 2.48 25.57 -19.52
N LEU A 95 1.21 25.13 -19.42
CA LEU A 95 0.18 25.82 -18.66
C LEU A 95 0.47 25.80 -17.15
N ILE A 96 0.93 24.68 -16.60
CA ILE A 96 1.36 24.57 -15.19
C ILE A 96 2.48 25.57 -14.92
N THR A 97 3.49 25.62 -15.78
CA THR A 97 4.65 26.51 -15.64
C THR A 97 4.26 27.98 -15.69
N GLU A 98 3.28 28.35 -16.53
CA GLU A 98 2.77 29.72 -16.61
C GLU A 98 1.96 30.11 -15.36
N LEU A 99 1.17 29.19 -14.80
CA LEU A 99 0.35 29.43 -13.60
C LEU A 99 1.13 29.46 -12.30
N ASP A 100 2.03 28.50 -12.12
CA ASP A 100 2.81 28.35 -10.91
C ASP A 100 4.25 27.96 -11.25
N PRO A 101 5.13 28.95 -11.47
CA PRO A 101 6.54 28.73 -11.72
C PRO A 101 7.30 28.10 -10.55
N THR A 102 6.68 27.99 -9.37
CA THR A 102 7.29 27.43 -8.15
C THR A 102 7.06 25.94 -8.01
N LEU A 103 6.04 25.38 -8.68
CA LEU A 103 5.93 23.94 -8.91
C LEU A 103 7.14 23.53 -9.76
N TYR A 104 8.03 22.74 -9.16
CA TYR A 104 9.36 22.37 -9.67
C TYR A 104 9.34 22.17 -11.20
N PRO A 105 10.05 23.00 -12.00
CA PRO A 105 10.11 22.80 -13.45
C PRO A 105 10.90 21.53 -13.73
N ILE A 106 10.20 20.42 -13.94
CA ILE A 106 10.79 19.19 -14.43
C ILE A 106 11.03 19.41 -15.91
N VAL A 107 12.29 19.46 -16.34
CA VAL A 107 12.59 19.37 -17.77
C VAL A 107 12.03 18.05 -18.26
N LEU A 108 10.91 18.09 -18.99
CA LEU A 108 10.28 16.90 -19.51
C LEU A 108 11.26 16.16 -20.45
N PRO A 109 11.44 14.85 -20.26
CA PRO A 109 12.11 14.01 -21.25
C PRO A 109 11.53 14.21 -22.65
N THR A 110 12.36 14.00 -23.65
CA THR A 110 11.94 13.99 -25.05
C THR A 110 10.97 12.84 -25.33
N GLN A 111 10.19 12.98 -26.40
CA GLN A 111 9.30 11.91 -26.85
C GLN A 111 10.03 10.58 -27.07
N GLU A 112 11.25 10.64 -27.62
CA GLU A 112 12.06 9.44 -27.88
C GLU A 112 12.50 8.75 -26.59
N GLU A 113 12.89 9.51 -25.57
CA GLU A 113 13.26 8.99 -24.25
C GLU A 113 12.07 8.32 -23.55
N TYR A 114 10.90 8.97 -23.58
CA TYR A 114 9.67 8.37 -23.05
C TYR A 114 9.29 7.08 -23.78
N LYS A 115 9.39 7.08 -25.11
CA LYS A 115 9.10 5.90 -25.93
C LYS A 115 10.09 4.76 -25.66
N ALA A 116 11.37 5.07 -25.49
CA ALA A 116 12.41 4.09 -25.16
C ALA A 116 12.16 3.44 -23.80
N ALA A 117 11.72 4.20 -22.79
CA ALA A 117 11.43 3.70 -21.44
C ALA A 117 10.05 3.03 -21.30
N SER A 118 9.10 3.32 -22.18
CA SER A 118 7.68 2.94 -22.07
C SER A 118 7.46 1.45 -21.83
N ALA A 119 8.15 0.58 -22.57
CA ALA A 119 7.96 -0.87 -22.46
C ALA A 119 8.38 -1.40 -21.07
N SER A 120 9.53 -0.95 -20.57
CA SER A 120 10.06 -1.34 -19.25
C SER A 120 9.15 -0.82 -18.12
N ARG A 121 8.78 0.46 -18.17
CA ARG A 121 7.89 1.08 -17.17
C ARG A 121 6.50 0.44 -17.17
N LYS A 122 5.94 0.14 -18.34
CA LYS A 122 4.67 -0.59 -18.44
C LYS A 122 4.78 -1.98 -17.82
N ALA A 123 5.86 -2.71 -18.08
CA ALA A 123 6.07 -4.03 -17.47
C ALA A 123 6.15 -3.93 -15.95
N GLN A 124 6.91 -2.98 -15.40
CA GLN A 124 6.97 -2.72 -13.96
C GLN A 124 5.59 -2.38 -13.37
N CYS A 125 4.84 -1.50 -14.03
CA CYS A 125 3.49 -1.13 -13.62
C CYS A 125 2.53 -2.34 -13.61
N LEU A 126 2.59 -3.20 -14.63
CA LEU A 126 1.79 -4.43 -14.68
C LEU A 126 2.17 -5.40 -13.56
N THR A 127 3.45 -5.56 -13.24
CA THR A 127 3.91 -6.35 -12.10
C THR A 127 3.39 -5.79 -10.79
N GLN A 128 3.45 -4.47 -10.58
CA GLN A 128 2.88 -3.83 -9.38
C GLN A 128 1.37 -4.02 -9.29
N ILE A 129 0.63 -3.84 -10.39
CA ILE A 129 -0.81 -4.09 -10.44
C ILE A 129 -1.10 -5.55 -10.07
N GLN A 130 -0.40 -6.49 -10.69
CA GLN A 130 -0.54 -7.91 -10.40
C GLN A 130 -0.29 -8.21 -8.92
N GLU A 131 0.72 -7.59 -8.31
CA GLU A 131 0.99 -7.72 -6.88
C GLU A 131 -0.17 -7.21 -6.04
N THR A 132 -0.70 -6.01 -6.34
CA THR A 132 -1.85 -5.43 -5.61
C THR A 132 -3.15 -6.22 -5.78
N MET A 133 -3.28 -7.01 -6.84
CA MET A 133 -4.45 -7.84 -7.08
C MET A 133 -4.46 -9.12 -6.25
N LYS A 134 -3.31 -9.53 -5.71
CA LYS A 134 -3.23 -10.71 -4.84
C LYS A 134 -3.98 -10.44 -3.53
N PRO A 135 -4.97 -11.28 -3.16
CA PRO A 135 -5.86 -11.01 -2.03
C PRO A 135 -5.14 -11.02 -0.68
N PHE A 136 -4.16 -11.90 -0.49
CA PHE A 136 -3.51 -12.06 0.80
C PHE A 136 -2.25 -11.22 0.92
N SER A 137 -2.17 -10.37 1.94
CA SER A 137 -0.97 -9.61 2.32
C SER A 137 -0.25 -10.29 3.47
N VAL A 138 1.07 -10.29 3.45
CA VAL A 138 1.91 -10.82 4.53
C VAL A 138 2.74 -9.69 5.13
N GLU A 139 2.61 -9.50 6.43
CA GLU A 139 3.31 -8.45 7.17
C GLU A 139 4.02 -9.03 8.38
N MET A 140 5.28 -8.64 8.57
CA MET A 140 6.02 -8.87 9.80
C MET A 140 5.85 -7.65 10.71
N TRP A 141 5.17 -7.82 11.83
CA TRP A 141 5.02 -6.78 12.85
C TRP A 141 6.11 -6.91 13.89
N GLY A 142 6.66 -5.77 14.30
CA GLY A 142 7.76 -5.72 15.25
C GLY A 142 8.08 -4.33 15.77
N GLU A 143 9.23 -4.21 16.40
CA GLU A 143 9.76 -2.95 16.94
C GLU A 143 11.01 -2.56 16.15
N LYS A 144 11.01 -1.38 15.53
CA LYS A 144 12.22 -0.76 14.98
C LYS A 144 12.94 -0.02 16.11
N VAL A 145 14.25 -0.22 16.25
CA VAL A 145 15.10 0.44 17.24
C VAL A 145 15.82 1.59 16.56
N TYR A 146 15.79 2.78 17.16
CA TYR A 146 16.41 4.00 16.65
C TYR A 146 17.44 4.54 17.66
N PRO A 147 18.50 5.23 17.19
CA PRO A 147 19.39 5.96 18.08
C PRO A 147 18.63 7.13 18.71
N ASP A 148 18.85 7.40 20.00
CA ASP A 148 18.26 8.55 20.66
C ASP A 148 18.81 9.85 20.06
N GLU A 149 17.91 10.79 19.79
CA GLU A 149 18.20 12.07 19.13
C GLU A 149 19.17 12.94 19.95
N PHE A 150 19.19 12.78 21.28
CA PHE A 150 19.94 13.63 22.22
C PHE A 150 21.07 12.88 22.94
N SER A 151 21.15 11.55 22.81
CA SER A 151 22.11 10.70 23.52
C SER A 151 22.69 9.63 22.60
N LEU A 152 24.00 9.62 22.40
CA LEU A 152 24.68 8.64 21.52
C LEU A 152 24.68 7.20 22.07
N ASP A 153 24.43 7.05 23.37
CA ASP A 153 24.44 5.79 24.11
C ASP A 153 23.04 5.23 24.39
N LYS A 154 21.98 5.92 23.97
CA LYS A 154 20.60 5.49 24.18
C LYS A 154 19.92 5.18 22.86
N THR A 155 18.90 4.34 22.98
CA THR A 155 18.03 3.95 21.88
C THR A 155 16.59 4.05 22.33
N TYR A 156 15.71 4.40 21.42
CA TYR A 156 14.27 4.25 21.60
C TYR A 156 13.72 3.28 20.55
N TRP A 157 12.49 2.84 20.75
CA TRP A 157 11.84 1.91 19.81
C TRP A 157 10.50 2.45 19.35
N THR A 158 10.12 2.10 18.13
CA THR A 158 8.81 2.40 17.56
C THR A 158 8.21 1.14 16.96
N ASP A 159 6.88 1.05 17.03
CA ASP A 159 6.17 -0.04 16.37
C ASP A 159 6.23 0.16 14.87
N SER A 160 6.47 -0.92 14.15
CA SER A 160 6.49 -0.90 12.70
C SER A 160 6.09 -2.26 12.13
N SER A 161 5.68 -2.26 10.87
CA SER A 161 5.51 -3.48 10.10
C SER A 161 6.41 -3.44 8.87
N ILE A 162 6.90 -4.62 8.47
CA ILE A 162 7.62 -4.84 7.23
C ILE A 162 6.70 -5.65 6.32
N HIS A 163 6.39 -5.10 5.15
CA HIS A 163 5.59 -5.81 4.14
C HIS A 163 6.45 -6.86 3.43
N LEU A 164 6.09 -8.14 3.55
CA LEU A 164 6.83 -9.26 2.95
C LEU A 164 6.35 -9.60 1.53
N GLY A 165 5.20 -9.05 1.12
CA GLY A 165 4.60 -9.28 -0.19
C GLY A 165 3.15 -9.78 -0.11
N ARG A 166 2.59 -10.14 -1.26
CA ARG A 166 1.22 -10.63 -1.39
C ARG A 166 1.17 -11.98 -2.12
N ALA A 167 0.08 -12.72 -1.90
CA ALA A 167 -0.14 -14.07 -2.41
C ALA A 167 -1.57 -14.31 -2.91
N TRP A 168 -1.73 -15.25 -3.86
CA TRP A 168 -3.04 -15.66 -4.37
C TRP A 168 -3.80 -16.58 -3.42
N THR A 169 -3.07 -17.34 -2.62
CA THR A 169 -3.62 -18.33 -1.69
C THR A 169 -2.96 -18.20 -0.34
N VAL A 170 -3.63 -18.69 0.71
CA VAL A 170 -3.05 -18.74 2.06
C VAL A 170 -1.76 -19.56 2.06
N ALA A 171 -1.70 -20.69 1.35
CA ALA A 171 -0.50 -21.52 1.26
C ALA A 171 0.71 -20.79 0.67
N GLN A 172 0.51 -19.98 -0.38
CA GLN A 172 1.57 -19.14 -0.94
C GLN A 172 2.01 -18.05 0.03
N ALA A 173 1.08 -17.49 0.81
CA ALA A 173 1.41 -16.51 1.86
C ALA A 173 2.29 -17.13 2.96
N LEU A 174 2.04 -18.37 3.35
CA LEU A 174 2.88 -19.12 4.29
C LEU A 174 4.29 -19.34 3.74
N GLU A 175 4.42 -19.74 2.48
CA GLU A 175 5.73 -19.91 1.84
C GLU A 175 6.49 -18.59 1.68
N LEU A 176 5.80 -17.47 1.44
CA LEU A 176 6.41 -16.14 1.46
C LEU A 176 6.98 -15.81 2.84
N ALA A 177 6.19 -16.01 3.89
CA ALA A 177 6.65 -15.80 5.27
C ALA A 177 7.85 -16.67 5.62
N LYS A 178 7.82 -17.94 5.22
CA LYS A 178 8.94 -18.89 5.40
C LYS A 178 10.18 -18.48 4.62
N ALA A 179 10.04 -18.05 3.37
CA ALA A 179 11.17 -17.59 2.56
C ALA A 179 11.83 -16.34 3.16
N ALA A 180 11.03 -15.40 3.69
CA ALA A 180 11.54 -14.24 4.41
C ALA A 180 12.26 -14.65 5.70
N TRP A 181 11.66 -15.56 6.47
CA TRP A 181 12.24 -16.09 7.70
C TRP A 181 13.58 -16.79 7.49
N LEU A 182 13.69 -17.64 6.46
CA LEU A 182 14.92 -18.35 6.13
C LEU A 182 16.08 -17.44 5.73
N LYS A 183 15.78 -16.26 5.19
CA LYS A 183 16.80 -15.27 4.83
C LYS A 183 17.27 -14.45 6.04
N ASP A 184 16.49 -14.44 7.12
CA ASP A 184 16.66 -13.54 8.27
C ASP A 184 16.81 -12.06 7.88
N GLU A 185 16.28 -11.70 6.71
CA GLU A 185 16.36 -10.36 6.14
C GLU A 185 15.19 -9.51 6.64
N TRP A 186 15.17 -9.24 7.96
CA TRP A 186 14.28 -8.23 8.53
C TRP A 186 14.90 -6.85 8.34
N ASN A 187 14.97 -6.39 7.09
CA ASN A 187 15.61 -5.13 6.78
C ASN A 187 14.85 -3.98 7.45
N SER A 188 15.41 -3.44 8.54
CA SER A 188 14.81 -2.33 9.28
C SER A 188 14.82 -1.03 8.48
N ARG A 189 15.74 -0.93 7.49
CA ARG A 189 15.99 0.23 6.66
C ARG A 189 15.40 0.02 5.28
N GLU A 190 14.70 1.02 4.79
CA GLU A 190 14.09 0.99 3.47
C GLU A 190 15.18 1.25 2.40
N GLU A 191 15.13 0.47 1.32
CA GLU A 191 16.09 0.62 0.23
C GLU A 191 15.92 1.98 -0.45
N GLY A 192 17.03 2.70 -0.64
CA GLY A 192 17.04 4.02 -1.28
C GLY A 192 16.66 5.19 -0.37
N VAL A 193 16.37 4.95 0.91
CA VAL A 193 16.14 6.03 1.89
C VAL A 193 17.46 6.44 2.54
N ASP A 194 17.81 7.71 2.41
CA ASP A 194 18.88 8.32 3.19
C ASP A 194 18.34 8.70 4.57
N TYR A 195 18.96 8.14 5.60
CA TYR A 195 18.61 8.44 7.00
C TYR A 195 19.63 9.37 7.66
N PHE A 196 20.52 9.96 6.87
CA PHE A 196 21.41 10.99 7.36
C PHE A 196 20.61 12.26 7.67
N ASP A 197 20.67 12.71 8.91
CA ASP A 197 20.09 13.98 9.33
C ASP A 197 21.17 15.06 9.35
N GLU A 198 21.05 16.05 8.47
CA GLU A 198 22.00 17.17 8.36
C GLU A 198 22.04 18.04 9.62
N ASN A 199 20.93 18.18 10.35
CA ASN A 199 20.86 18.99 11.57
C ASN A 199 21.63 18.33 12.71
N PHE A 200 21.56 17.00 12.81
CA PHE A 200 22.32 16.23 13.80
C PHE A 200 23.70 15.80 13.31
N GLY A 201 24.00 15.94 12.01
CA GLY A 201 25.26 15.58 11.38
C GLY A 201 25.57 14.07 11.46
N ARG A 202 24.54 13.22 11.52
CA ARG A 202 24.68 11.77 11.69
C ARG A 202 23.49 11.00 11.14
N ASP A 203 23.68 9.69 11.00
CA ASP A 203 22.63 8.73 10.69
C ASP A 203 21.65 8.57 11.87
N THR A 204 20.37 8.86 11.64
CA THR A 204 19.28 8.73 12.61
C THR A 204 18.31 7.59 12.25
N GLY A 205 18.69 6.73 11.30
CA GLY A 205 17.88 5.62 10.83
C GLY A 205 17.73 4.47 11.83
N PRO A 206 16.84 3.51 11.53
CA PRO A 206 16.62 2.37 12.40
C PRO A 206 17.83 1.43 12.40
N ILE A 207 18.34 1.15 13.59
CA ILE A 207 19.51 0.30 13.88
C ILE A 207 19.15 -1.18 13.69
N SER A 208 17.97 -1.58 14.15
CA SER A 208 17.53 -2.97 14.09
C SER A 208 16.01 -3.07 14.07
N PHE A 209 15.53 -4.25 13.70
CA PHE A 209 14.13 -4.62 13.78
C PHE A 209 13.98 -5.88 14.63
N ARG A 210 13.09 -5.84 15.60
CA ARG A 210 12.74 -6.98 16.45
C ARG A 210 11.39 -7.53 16.00
N PRO A 211 11.35 -8.70 15.35
CA PRO A 211 10.08 -9.31 14.94
C PRO A 211 9.28 -9.76 16.18
N ILE A 212 7.97 -9.54 16.13
CA ILE A 212 7.02 -9.87 17.21
C ILE A 212 5.97 -10.88 16.73
N ARG A 213 5.43 -10.69 15.53
CA ARG A 213 4.40 -11.56 14.95
C ARG A 213 4.34 -11.41 13.44
N ILE A 214 4.00 -12.49 12.75
CA ILE A 214 3.64 -12.48 11.33
C ILE A 214 2.12 -12.39 11.25
N VAL A 215 1.60 -11.54 10.37
CA VAL A 215 0.17 -11.38 10.12
C VAL A 215 -0.10 -11.59 8.64
N ILE A 216 -1.04 -12.49 8.34
CA ILE A 216 -1.60 -12.65 7.00
C ILE A 216 -2.99 -12.03 7.00
N SER A 217 -3.23 -11.09 6.09
CA SER A 217 -4.50 -10.37 5.97
C SER A 217 -5.13 -10.57 4.60
N ASP A 218 -6.47 -10.56 4.50
CA ASP A 218 -7.21 -10.61 3.24
C ASP A 218 -7.30 -9.24 2.54
N GLU A 219 -8.00 -9.18 1.40
CA GLU A 219 -8.12 -7.94 0.63
C GLU A 219 -8.93 -6.84 1.33
N LYS A 220 -9.66 -7.18 2.40
CA LYS A 220 -10.43 -6.26 3.26
C LYS A 220 -9.68 -5.93 4.54
N ASN A 221 -8.39 -6.27 4.61
CA ASN A 221 -7.54 -6.09 5.78
C ASN A 221 -8.04 -6.85 7.03
N LYS A 222 -8.75 -7.96 6.84
CA LYS A 222 -9.11 -8.87 7.93
C LYS A 222 -7.97 -9.84 8.17
N THR A 223 -7.66 -10.11 9.44
CA THR A 223 -6.62 -11.04 9.84
C THR A 223 -7.08 -12.48 9.57
N VAL A 224 -6.39 -13.14 8.64
CA VAL A 224 -6.61 -14.53 8.24
C VAL A 224 -5.83 -15.49 9.13
N LEU A 225 -4.58 -15.15 9.42
CA LEU A 225 -3.68 -15.99 10.19
C LEU A 225 -2.64 -15.14 10.91
N THR A 226 -2.19 -15.64 12.05
CA THR A 226 -1.05 -15.08 12.78
C THR A 226 0.02 -16.15 12.98
N GLY A 227 1.29 -15.77 12.96
CA GLY A 227 2.41 -16.68 13.16
C GLY A 227 3.45 -16.14 14.13
N ASP A 228 4.07 -17.01 14.92
CA ASP A 228 5.22 -16.66 15.75
C ASP A 228 6.49 -16.61 14.88
N PRO A 229 7.22 -15.48 14.84
CA PRO A 229 8.46 -15.38 14.08
C PRO A 229 9.60 -16.22 14.64
N ALA A 230 9.51 -16.78 15.86
CA ALA A 230 10.58 -17.60 16.43
C ALA A 230 10.68 -18.98 15.77
N ASP A 231 9.54 -19.60 15.46
CA ASP A 231 9.45 -20.99 14.98
C ASP A 231 8.47 -21.18 13.81
N LEU A 232 7.85 -20.10 13.33
CA LEU A 232 6.76 -20.11 12.37
C LEU A 232 5.59 -20.97 12.83
N SER A 233 5.33 -21.05 14.14
CA SER A 233 4.10 -21.65 14.65
C SER A 233 2.91 -20.79 14.28
N TRP A 234 1.95 -21.38 13.59
CA TRP A 234 0.78 -20.68 13.06
C TRP A 234 -0.42 -20.85 13.99
N HIS A 235 -1.12 -19.74 14.23
CA HIS A 235 -2.32 -19.68 15.06
C HIS A 235 -3.51 -19.29 14.19
N ALA A 236 -4.30 -20.29 13.80
CA ALA A 236 -5.59 -20.11 13.12
C ALA A 236 -6.76 -19.92 14.10
N ASP A 237 -6.67 -20.52 15.29
CA ASP A 237 -7.72 -20.51 16.29
C ASP A 237 -7.14 -20.73 17.68
N ILE A 238 -7.17 -19.70 18.54
CA ILE A 238 -6.88 -19.90 19.98
C ILE A 238 -7.98 -19.31 20.87
N THR A 239 -9.00 -18.66 20.30
CA THR A 239 -9.89 -17.86 21.12
C THR A 239 -11.34 -17.96 20.64
N GLY A 240 -12.19 -18.67 21.39
CA GLY A 240 -13.64 -18.65 21.15
C GLY A 240 -14.22 -17.22 21.27
N PRO A 241 -15.41 -16.94 20.71
CA PRO A 241 -15.95 -15.57 20.65
C PRO A 241 -16.04 -14.88 22.02
N GLU A 242 -16.36 -15.64 23.06
CA GLU A 242 -16.42 -15.14 24.45
C GLU A 242 -15.03 -14.81 25.03
N GLU A 243 -14.01 -15.59 24.68
CA GLU A 243 -12.64 -15.31 25.10
C GLU A 243 -12.06 -14.13 24.30
N LYS A 244 -12.43 -13.95 23.03
CA LYS A 244 -12.08 -12.76 22.22
C LYS A 244 -12.72 -11.51 22.79
N ALA A 245 -13.98 -11.58 23.19
CA ALA A 245 -14.67 -10.48 23.86
C ALA A 245 -14.00 -10.12 25.18
N ARG A 246 -13.57 -11.13 25.97
CA ARG A 246 -12.82 -10.92 27.22
C ARG A 246 -11.43 -10.31 26.97
N ILE A 247 -10.70 -10.79 25.95
CA ILE A 247 -9.41 -10.21 25.55
C ILE A 247 -9.61 -8.76 25.10
N ARG A 248 -10.57 -8.47 24.22
CA ARG A 248 -10.89 -7.09 23.77
C ARG A 248 -11.27 -6.18 24.94
N ALA A 249 -12.09 -6.65 25.88
CA ALA A 249 -12.46 -5.88 27.07
C ALA A 249 -11.24 -5.59 27.96
N ALA A 250 -10.38 -6.58 28.18
CA ALA A 250 -9.14 -6.41 28.93
C ALA A 250 -8.16 -5.48 28.21
N GLN A 251 -8.11 -5.52 26.87
CA GLN A 251 -7.33 -4.61 26.05
C GLN A 251 -7.82 -3.17 26.17
N ASP A 252 -9.14 -2.94 26.06
CA ASP A 252 -9.73 -1.61 26.23
C ASP A 252 -9.43 -1.04 27.62
N GLU A 253 -9.49 -1.88 28.66
CA GLU A 253 -9.15 -1.47 30.02
C GLU A 253 -7.66 -1.11 30.15
N MET A 254 -6.75 -1.92 29.58
CA MET A 254 -5.32 -1.63 29.58
C MET A 254 -4.96 -0.41 28.74
N LEU A 255 -5.64 -0.17 27.61
CA LEU A 255 -5.46 1.04 26.80
C LEU A 255 -5.97 2.29 27.52
N LYS A 256 -7.10 2.19 28.24
CA LYS A 256 -7.58 3.28 29.12
C LYS A 256 -6.56 3.59 30.21
N LYS A 257 -6.00 2.57 30.87
CA LYS A 257 -4.91 2.73 31.84
C LYS A 257 -3.68 3.37 31.20
N ALA A 258 -3.26 2.91 30.01
CA ALA A 258 -2.12 3.48 29.31
C ALA A 258 -2.33 4.97 28.95
N ARG A 259 -3.54 5.37 28.58
CA ARG A 259 -3.89 6.79 28.34
C ARG A 259 -3.80 7.61 29.63
N ALA A 260 -4.33 7.08 30.74
CA ALA A 260 -4.23 7.74 32.04
C ALA A 260 -2.77 7.90 32.49
N GLU A 261 -1.94 6.86 32.38
CA GLU A 261 -0.51 6.92 32.70
C GLU A 261 0.22 7.94 31.82
N SER A 262 -0.10 8.02 30.51
CA SER A 262 0.48 9.05 29.63
C SER A 262 0.08 10.47 30.04
N TYR A 263 -1.15 10.66 30.50
CA TYR A 263 -1.64 11.95 30.99
C TYR A 263 -0.91 12.41 32.25
N TRP A 264 -0.48 11.46 33.09
CA TRP A 264 0.37 11.71 34.27
C TRP A 264 1.88 11.71 33.96
N CYS A 265 2.25 11.87 32.68
CA CYS A 265 3.63 11.86 32.20
C CYS A 265 4.41 10.55 32.49
N ASN A 266 3.72 9.46 32.80
CA ASN A 266 4.31 8.15 33.04
C ASN A 266 4.37 7.33 31.73
N TYR A 267 5.12 7.85 30.76
CA TYR A 267 5.15 7.35 29.38
C TYR A 267 5.68 5.92 29.28
N GLU A 268 6.62 5.53 30.14
CA GLU A 268 7.18 4.17 30.15
C GLU A 268 6.14 3.13 30.61
N THR A 269 5.37 3.45 31.65
CA THR A 269 4.30 2.57 32.13
C THR A 269 3.17 2.47 31.10
N ALA A 270 2.81 3.60 30.47
CA ALA A 270 1.85 3.60 29.36
C ALA A 270 2.33 2.74 28.18
N ARG A 271 3.62 2.80 27.85
CA ARG A 271 4.25 2.00 26.80
C ARG A 271 4.17 0.50 27.12
N GLN A 272 4.52 0.10 28.34
CA GLN A 272 4.45 -1.30 28.78
C GLN A 272 3.02 -1.85 28.75
N LEU A 273 2.02 -1.04 29.12
CA LEU A 273 0.61 -1.42 29.02
C LEU A 273 0.17 -1.60 27.56
N ARG A 274 0.58 -0.70 26.66
CA ARG A 274 0.31 -0.85 25.20
C ARG A 274 1.01 -2.07 24.60
N SER A 275 2.24 -2.37 25.04
CA SER A 275 2.98 -3.57 24.61
C SER A 275 2.24 -4.85 25.05
N LYS A 276 1.79 -4.92 26.31
CA LYS A 276 0.98 -6.05 26.81
C LYS A 276 -0.33 -6.23 26.04
N VAL A 277 -1.02 -5.14 25.69
CA VAL A 277 -2.23 -5.19 24.84
C VAL A 277 -1.95 -5.83 23.49
N LYS A 278 -0.80 -5.52 22.88
CA LYS A 278 -0.40 -6.09 21.58
C LYS A 278 -0.05 -7.56 21.69
N ASP A 279 0.62 -7.96 22.77
CA ASP A 279 0.88 -9.37 23.06
C ASP A 279 -0.42 -10.17 23.18
N MET A 280 -1.45 -9.59 23.79
CA MET A 280 -2.79 -10.18 23.86
C MET A 280 -3.50 -10.28 22.49
N SER A 281 -3.10 -9.47 21.51
CA SER A 281 -3.63 -9.52 20.13
C SER A 281 -2.88 -10.50 19.22
N ARG A 282 -1.83 -11.20 19.69
CA ARG A 282 -0.97 -12.05 18.84
C ARG A 282 -1.69 -13.21 18.19
N THR A 283 -2.83 -13.65 18.73
CA THR A 283 -3.55 -14.85 18.29
C THR A 283 -4.96 -14.58 17.76
N ILE A 284 -5.34 -13.30 17.61
CA ILE A 284 -6.70 -12.92 17.22
C ILE A 284 -6.82 -12.95 15.69
N VAL A 285 -7.55 -13.95 15.19
CA VAL A 285 -7.99 -14.07 13.80
C VAL A 285 -9.42 -13.52 13.65
N ASP A 286 -9.76 -12.94 12.51
CA ASP A 286 -11.11 -12.43 12.25
C ASP A 286 -12.12 -13.57 12.04
N GLU A 287 -13.36 -13.37 12.49
CA GLU A 287 -14.43 -14.39 12.50
C GLU A 287 -14.66 -15.05 11.13
N ALA A 288 -14.48 -14.30 10.04
CA ALA A 288 -14.69 -14.80 8.67
C ALA A 288 -13.70 -15.89 8.26
N TRP A 289 -12.55 -15.98 8.91
CA TRP A 289 -11.45 -16.89 8.57
C TRP A 289 -11.24 -18.01 9.60
N GLN A 290 -12.03 -18.01 10.67
CA GLN A 290 -12.00 -19.07 11.68
C GLN A 290 -12.50 -20.39 11.12
N GLU A 291 -11.80 -21.48 11.45
CA GLU A 291 -12.07 -22.82 10.94
C GLU A 291 -12.23 -22.89 9.40
N HIS A 292 -11.71 -21.89 8.67
CA HIS A 292 -11.91 -21.81 7.23
C HIS A 292 -11.14 -22.97 6.54
N PRO A 293 -11.78 -23.77 5.67
CA PRO A 293 -11.16 -24.98 5.10
C PRO A 293 -9.84 -24.71 4.38
N GLU A 294 -9.72 -23.57 3.70
CA GLU A 294 -8.48 -23.17 3.03
C GLU A 294 -7.33 -22.94 4.03
N VAL A 295 -7.63 -22.30 5.17
CA VAL A 295 -6.64 -21.99 6.20
C VAL A 295 -6.20 -23.28 6.89
N ILE A 296 -7.14 -24.14 7.26
CA ILE A 296 -6.86 -25.46 7.87
C ILE A 296 -5.99 -26.31 6.92
N ALA A 297 -6.36 -26.39 5.64
CA ALA A 297 -5.62 -27.15 4.64
C ALA A 297 -4.21 -26.57 4.42
N ALA A 298 -4.07 -25.25 4.36
CA ALA A 298 -2.78 -24.59 4.18
C ALA A 298 -1.83 -24.83 5.37
N ILE A 299 -2.33 -24.75 6.61
CA ILE A 299 -1.54 -25.04 7.81
C ILE A 299 -1.15 -26.51 7.88
N ALA A 300 -2.10 -27.42 7.61
CA ALA A 300 -1.82 -28.86 7.62
C ALA A 300 -0.78 -29.28 6.57
N ALA A 301 -0.74 -28.58 5.43
CA ALA A 301 0.23 -28.81 4.36
C ALA A 301 1.56 -28.05 4.57
N PHE A 302 1.63 -27.12 5.53
CA PHE A 302 2.81 -26.30 5.75
C PHE A 302 3.97 -27.14 6.30
N ILE A 303 5.10 -27.08 5.61
CA ILE A 303 6.33 -27.77 6.03
C ILE A 303 7.22 -26.76 6.74
N HIS A 304 7.33 -26.90 8.07
CA HIS A 304 8.22 -26.08 8.87
C HIS A 304 9.68 -26.24 8.39
N PRO A 305 10.45 -25.14 8.32
CA PRO A 305 11.88 -25.22 8.04
C PRO A 305 12.57 -26.05 9.14
N ALA A 306 13.58 -26.83 8.78
CA ALA A 306 14.40 -27.52 9.76
C ALA A 306 15.10 -26.48 10.66
N PRO A 307 15.20 -26.70 11.98
CA PRO A 307 15.95 -25.80 12.84
C PRO A 307 17.40 -25.74 12.36
N VAL A 308 17.91 -24.52 12.16
CA VAL A 308 19.31 -24.23 11.83
C VAL A 308 20.17 -24.37 13.08
#